data_AF-A0A1B7TBF1-F1
#
_entry.id   AF-A0A1B7TBF1-F1
#
_cell.length_a   1.000
_cell.length_b   1.000
_cell.length_c   1.000
_cell.angle_alpha   90.00
_cell.angle_beta   90.00
_cell.angle_gamma   90.00
#
_symmetry.space_group_name_H-M   'P 1'
#
loop_
_entity.id
_entity.type
_entity.pdbx_description
1 polymer ?
#
loop_
_entity_poly.entity_id
_entity_poly.type
_entity_poly.pdbx_seq_one_letter_code
_entity_poly.pdbx_strand_id
1 'polypeptide(L)'
;MKVLTSEEIELHNHAAHMGMLKGAIVGTGVSFIGVGIAKWRYKHLLKLANWQIKTALFISPIGFGASFWGEESSSKFGKQLYSGEALKGEKLEELQKWNKLSLEQKVFHTLNENKFSVLFGTWAATLYGSWRYINKDKYMTQAQKIVQARMFAQFSTIVLIFGVLGITYYDQLINPQDFQEENQESRLDKLLAKLEEQEEINKSLNQTNEQRLDAKVFKYDTK
;
A
#
# COMPACT_ATOMS: atom_id res chain seq x y z
N MET A 1 -27.47 11.44 11.63
CA MET A 1 -26.77 10.17 11.33
C MET A 1 -27.63 9.40 10.34
N LYS A 2 -27.07 8.90 9.24
CA LYS A 2 -27.77 7.96 8.36
C LYS A 2 -27.77 6.59 9.05
N VAL A 3 -28.94 5.97 9.16
CA VAL A 3 -29.04 4.59 9.68
C VAL A 3 -28.57 3.66 8.58
N LEU A 4 -27.56 2.84 8.85
CA LEU A 4 -27.04 1.87 7.89
C LEU A 4 -28.07 0.77 7.67
N THR A 5 -28.21 0.31 6.43
CA THR A 5 -29.04 -0.86 6.14
C THR A 5 -28.34 -2.11 6.66
N SER A 6 -29.11 -3.13 7.06
CA SER A 6 -28.55 -4.41 7.54
C SER A 6 -27.64 -5.06 6.50
N GLU A 7 -27.96 -4.92 5.22
CA GLU A 7 -27.16 -5.43 4.09
C GLU A 7 -25.81 -4.68 3.95
N GLU A 8 -25.81 -3.35 4.10
CA GLU A 8 -24.57 -2.55 4.05
C GLU A 8 -23.61 -2.91 5.19
N ILE A 9 -24.15 -3.23 6.37
CA ILE A 9 -23.37 -3.68 7.54
C ILE A 9 -22.74 -5.05 7.27
N GLU A 10 -23.49 -5.99 6.69
CA GLU A 10 -22.98 -7.33 6.38
C GLU A 10 -21.85 -7.28 5.35
N LEU A 11 -22.03 -6.50 4.28
CA LEU A 11 -21.02 -6.29 3.24
C LEU A 11 -19.76 -5.61 3.80
N HIS A 12 -19.94 -4.58 4.64
CA HIS A 12 -18.83 -3.93 5.33
C HIS A 12 -18.07 -4.92 6.22
N ASN A 13 -18.77 -5.71 7.04
CA ASN A 13 -18.16 -6.68 7.94
C ASN A 13 -17.40 -7.76 7.17
N HIS A 14 -17.94 -8.23 6.06
CA HIS A 14 -17.25 -9.19 5.20
C HIS A 14 -15.94 -8.61 4.64
N ALA A 15 -15.97 -7.38 4.12
CA ALA A 15 -14.79 -6.69 3.60
C ALA A 15 -13.74 -6.43 4.69
N ALA A 16 -14.18 -6.02 5.88
CA ALA A 16 -13.30 -5.80 7.03
C ALA A 16 -12.63 -7.10 7.50
N HIS A 17 -13.39 -8.19 7.65
CA HIS A 17 -12.86 -9.50 8.04
C HIS A 17 -11.86 -10.05 7.01
N MET A 18 -12.12 -9.87 5.72
CA MET A 18 -11.17 -10.26 4.67
C MET A 18 -9.86 -9.48 4.77
N GLY A 19 -9.94 -8.17 5.05
CA GLY A 19 -8.79 -7.32 5.32
C GLY A 19 -8.01 -7.79 6.55
N MET A 20 -8.71 -8.07 7.65
CA MET A 20 -8.10 -8.58 8.89
C MET A 20 -7.40 -9.91 8.68
N LEU A 21 -7.99 -10.84 7.92
CA LEU A 21 -7.39 -12.15 7.63
C LEU A 21 -6.10 -12.00 6.83
N LYS A 22 -6.10 -11.14 5.80
CA LYS A 22 -4.90 -10.81 5.03
C LYS A 22 -3.82 -10.19 5.91
N GLY A 23 -4.20 -9.23 6.76
CA GLY A 23 -3.31 -8.58 7.72
C GLY A 23 -2.73 -9.54 8.75
N ALA A 24 -3.52 -10.51 9.22
CA ALA A 24 -3.07 -11.54 10.15
C ALA A 24 -2.04 -12.47 9.49
N ILE A 25 -2.25 -12.90 8.23
CA ILE A 25 -1.27 -13.72 7.49
C ILE A 25 0.05 -12.97 7.35
N VAL A 26 0.02 -11.71 6.90
CA VAL A 26 1.24 -10.89 6.79
C VAL A 26 1.90 -10.69 8.16
N GLY A 27 1.11 -10.38 9.19
CA GLY A 27 1.56 -10.20 10.56
C GLY A 27 2.21 -11.44 11.16
N THR A 28 1.73 -12.65 10.83
CA THR A 28 2.37 -13.90 11.26
C THR A 28 3.75 -14.05 10.65
N GLY A 29 3.92 -13.75 9.35
CA GLY A 29 5.23 -13.77 8.69
C GLY A 29 6.22 -12.81 9.34
N VAL A 30 5.79 -11.57 9.60
CA VAL A 30 6.61 -10.56 10.30
C VAL A 30 6.96 -11.03 11.71
N SER A 31 6.01 -11.63 12.42
CA SER A 31 6.23 -12.17 13.77
C SER A 31 7.29 -13.28 13.79
N PHE A 32 7.23 -14.24 12.87
CA PHE A 32 8.23 -15.30 12.76
C PHE A 32 9.64 -14.74 12.50
N ILE A 33 9.75 -13.76 11.59
CA ILE A 33 11.03 -13.10 11.29
C ILE A 33 11.53 -12.35 12.53
N GLY A 34 10.66 -11.57 13.19
CA GLY A 34 10.98 -10.81 14.39
C GLY A 34 11.48 -11.69 15.53
N VAL A 35 10.81 -12.81 15.81
CA VAL A 35 11.24 -13.79 16.81
C VAL A 35 12.58 -14.44 16.41
N GLY A 36 12.79 -14.74 15.12
CA GLY A 36 14.05 -15.27 14.61
C GLY A 36 15.23 -14.33 14.87
N ILE A 37 15.06 -13.04 14.54
CA ILE A 37 16.07 -12.01 14.79
C ILE A 37 16.31 -11.83 16.29
N ALA A 38 15.24 -11.79 17.10
CA ALA A 38 15.35 -11.68 18.54
C ALA A 38 16.14 -12.84 19.16
N LYS A 39 15.89 -14.08 18.70
CA LYS A 39 16.66 -15.28 19.10
C LYS A 39 18.12 -15.24 18.65
N TRP A 40 18.45 -14.56 17.56
CA TRP A 40 19.83 -14.46 17.09
C TRP A 40 20.61 -13.38 17.85
N ARG A 41 20.01 -12.19 18.03
CA ARG A 41 20.69 -11.00 18.58
C ARG A 41 20.56 -10.85 20.10
N TYR A 42 19.43 -11.22 20.68
CA TYR A 42 19.06 -10.94 22.08
C TYR A 42 18.84 -12.21 22.92
N LYS A 43 19.69 -13.24 22.71
CA LYS A 43 19.61 -14.54 23.40
C LYS A 43 19.52 -14.44 24.92
N HIS A 44 20.30 -13.53 25.52
CA HIS A 44 20.35 -13.32 26.96
C HIS A 44 19.01 -12.77 27.50
N LEU A 45 18.46 -11.75 26.84
CA LEU A 45 17.18 -11.14 27.22
C LEU A 45 16.02 -12.11 27.07
N LEU A 46 16.01 -12.91 26.00
CA LEU A 46 14.96 -13.91 25.79
C LEU A 46 15.03 -15.10 26.76
N LYS A 47 16.21 -15.41 27.31
CA LYS A 47 16.34 -16.43 28.37
C LYS A 47 15.76 -15.94 29.69
N LEU A 48 15.94 -14.67 30.00
CA LEU A 48 15.41 -14.01 31.21
C LEU A 48 13.93 -13.62 31.08
N ALA A 49 13.41 -13.52 29.86
CA ALA A 49 12.03 -13.14 29.60
C ALA A 49 11.04 -14.22 30.05
N ASN A 50 10.01 -13.77 30.78
CA ASN A 50 8.87 -14.59 31.16
C ASN A 50 8.06 -15.03 29.94
N TRP A 51 7.25 -16.08 30.10
CA TRP A 51 6.43 -16.64 29.02
C TRP A 51 5.50 -15.59 28.38
N GLN A 52 4.93 -14.68 29.19
CA GLN A 52 4.04 -13.63 28.70
C GLN A 52 4.73 -12.68 27.72
N ILE A 53 6.00 -12.33 27.95
CA ILE A 53 6.76 -11.44 27.07
C ILE A 53 7.02 -12.13 25.73
N LYS A 54 7.30 -13.44 25.76
CA LYS A 54 7.52 -14.25 24.55
C LYS A 54 6.24 -14.37 23.71
N THR A 55 5.10 -14.59 24.35
CA THR A 55 3.80 -14.64 23.66
C THR A 55 3.39 -13.26 23.16
N ALA A 56 3.61 -12.20 23.94
CA ALA A 56 3.30 -10.82 23.52
C ALA A 56 4.13 -10.39 22.31
N LEU A 57 5.42 -10.73 22.29
CA LEU A 57 6.29 -10.49 21.13
C LEU A 57 5.77 -11.20 19.87
N PHE A 58 5.22 -12.40 20.02
CA PHE A 58 4.69 -13.16 18.90
C PHE A 58 3.31 -12.67 18.43
N ILE A 59 2.41 -12.34 19.35
CA ILE A 59 1.01 -12.01 19.04
C ILE A 59 0.85 -10.54 18.62
N SER A 60 1.66 -9.63 19.17
CA SER A 60 1.52 -8.19 18.91
C SER A 60 1.60 -7.81 17.42
N PRO A 61 2.58 -8.30 16.63
CA PRO A 61 2.63 -8.00 15.19
C PRO A 61 1.45 -8.59 14.40
N ILE A 62 0.87 -9.70 14.86
CA ILE A 62 -0.29 -10.34 14.22
C ILE A 62 -1.53 -9.49 14.44
N GLY A 63 -1.78 -9.07 15.69
CA GLY A 63 -2.90 -8.19 16.04
C GLY A 63 -2.80 -6.85 15.32
N PHE A 64 -1.61 -6.23 15.33
CA PHE A 64 -1.37 -4.97 14.62
C PHE A 64 -1.63 -5.10 13.12
N GLY A 65 -1.10 -6.15 12.47
CA GLY A 65 -1.32 -6.38 11.05
C GLY A 65 -2.79 -6.58 10.70
N ALA A 66 -3.52 -7.36 11.51
CA ALA A 66 -4.95 -7.57 11.33
C ALA A 66 -5.75 -6.27 11.44
N SER A 67 -5.49 -5.45 12.47
CA SER A 67 -6.16 -4.18 12.68
C SER A 67 -5.88 -3.18 11.55
N PHE A 68 -4.60 -3.03 11.16
CA PHE A 68 -4.21 -2.07 10.12
C PHE A 68 -4.86 -2.37 8.77
N TRP A 69 -4.78 -3.62 8.30
CA TRP A 69 -5.40 -4.01 7.03
C TRP A 69 -6.94 -4.10 7.11
N GLY A 70 -7.49 -4.40 8.29
CA GLY A 70 -8.93 -4.33 8.53
C GLY A 70 -9.46 -2.90 8.35
N GLU A 71 -8.77 -1.92 8.93
CA GLU A 71 -9.11 -0.50 8.80
C GLU A 71 -8.92 0.00 7.37
N GLU A 72 -7.83 -0.38 6.71
CA GLU A 72 -7.61 -0.04 5.30
C GLU A 72 -8.73 -0.60 4.40
N SER A 73 -9.15 -1.85 4.64
CA SER A 73 -10.24 -2.49 3.90
C SER A 73 -11.59 -1.82 4.15
N SER A 74 -11.90 -1.49 5.40
CA SER A 74 -13.10 -0.74 5.79
C SER A 74 -13.14 0.64 5.13
N SER A 75 -12.02 1.38 5.16
CA SER A 75 -11.89 2.68 4.49
C SER A 75 -12.07 2.56 2.97
N LYS A 76 -11.49 1.52 2.35
CA LYS A 76 -11.67 1.24 0.92
C LYS A 76 -13.12 0.93 0.56
N PHE A 77 -13.83 0.16 1.38
CA PHE A 77 -15.25 -0.13 1.18
C PHE A 77 -16.09 1.15 1.23
N GLY A 78 -15.88 1.99 2.25
CA GLY A 78 -16.57 3.29 2.35
C GLY A 78 -16.30 4.18 1.14
N LYS A 79 -15.04 4.25 0.69
CA LYS A 79 -14.69 4.97 -0.53
C LYS A 79 -15.42 4.42 -1.74
N GLN A 80 -15.53 3.11 -1.94
CA GLN A 80 -16.21 2.52 -3.10
C GLN A 80 -17.72 2.73 -3.09
N LEU A 81 -18.33 2.70 -1.91
CA LEU A 81 -19.77 2.87 -1.77
C LEU A 81 -20.22 4.32 -1.97
N TYR A 82 -19.42 5.26 -1.43
CA TYR A 82 -19.74 6.69 -1.43
C TYR A 82 -18.96 7.51 -2.49
N SER A 83 -18.01 6.90 -3.22
CA SER A 83 -17.39 7.55 -4.37
C SER A 83 -18.45 7.79 -5.44
N GLY A 84 -18.57 9.06 -5.88
CA GLY A 84 -19.51 9.48 -6.92
C GLY A 84 -19.31 8.76 -8.26
N GLU A 85 -20.27 8.94 -9.17
CA GLU A 85 -20.28 8.35 -10.52
C GLU A 85 -18.99 8.56 -11.31
N ALA A 86 -18.31 9.70 -11.10
CA ALA A 86 -17.02 10.01 -11.73
C ALA A 86 -15.93 8.97 -11.43
N LEU A 87 -15.80 8.53 -10.17
CA LEU A 87 -14.81 7.52 -9.76
C LEU A 87 -15.19 6.10 -10.21
N LYS A 88 -16.49 5.84 -10.42
CA LYS A 88 -16.97 4.58 -11.00
C LYS A 88 -16.72 4.54 -12.51
N GLY A 89 -16.90 5.67 -13.20
CA GLY A 89 -16.59 5.83 -14.62
C GLY A 89 -15.12 5.58 -14.91
N GLU A 90 -14.22 6.24 -14.17
CA GLU A 90 -12.77 6.07 -14.30
C GLU A 90 -12.33 4.60 -14.09
N LYS A 91 -12.84 3.94 -13.04
CA LYS A 91 -12.58 2.51 -12.81
C LYS A 91 -13.12 1.61 -13.92
N LEU A 92 -14.30 1.90 -14.46
CA LEU A 92 -14.88 1.12 -15.55
C LEU A 92 -14.05 1.28 -16.83
N GLU A 93 -13.56 2.49 -17.11
CA GLU A 93 -12.64 2.74 -18.23
C GLU A 93 -11.32 2.00 -18.06
N GLU A 94 -10.73 2.01 -16.85
CA GLU A 94 -9.53 1.22 -16.53
C GLU A 94 -9.77 -0.28 -16.72
N LEU A 95 -10.90 -0.82 -16.23
CA LEU A 95 -11.25 -2.23 -16.40
C LEU A 95 -11.47 -2.60 -17.87
N GLN A 96 -12.05 -1.70 -18.67
CA GLN A 96 -12.21 -1.89 -20.10
C GLN A 96 -10.86 -1.86 -20.83
N LYS A 97 -9.95 -0.94 -20.48
CA LYS A 97 -8.57 -0.94 -20.97
C LYS A 97 -7.86 -2.25 -20.60
N TRP A 98 -7.97 -2.68 -19.34
CA TRP A 98 -7.40 -3.93 -18.84
C TRP A 98 -7.92 -5.17 -19.57
N ASN A 99 -9.21 -5.23 -19.88
CA ASN A 99 -9.80 -6.35 -20.60
C ASN A 99 -9.39 -6.43 -22.07
N LYS A 100 -9.00 -5.30 -22.68
CA LYS A 100 -8.48 -5.24 -24.05
C LYS A 100 -7.02 -5.70 -24.16
N LEU A 101 -6.26 -5.73 -23.05
CA LEU A 101 -4.87 -6.17 -23.04
C LEU A 101 -4.74 -7.69 -23.22
N SER A 102 -3.71 -8.12 -23.97
CA SER A 102 -3.29 -9.53 -24.06
C SER A 102 -2.77 -10.05 -22.72
N LEU A 103 -2.77 -11.37 -22.49
CA LEU A 103 -2.29 -11.98 -21.24
C LEU A 103 -0.85 -11.58 -20.89
N GLU A 104 0.04 -11.51 -21.88
CA GLU A 104 1.42 -11.05 -21.68
C GLU A 104 1.45 -9.58 -21.24
N GLN A 105 0.69 -8.73 -21.93
CA GLN A 105 0.59 -7.31 -21.61
C GLN A 105 0.01 -7.07 -20.22
N LYS A 106 -0.97 -7.87 -19.79
CA LYS A 106 -1.53 -7.83 -18.42
C LYS A 106 -0.46 -8.09 -17.38
N VAL A 107 0.38 -9.11 -17.58
CA VAL A 107 1.48 -9.41 -16.65
C VAL A 107 2.47 -8.25 -16.57
N PHE A 108 2.92 -7.72 -17.71
CA PHE A 108 3.84 -6.58 -17.72
C PHE A 108 3.22 -5.31 -17.12
N HIS A 109 1.94 -5.04 -17.38
CA HIS A 109 1.22 -3.91 -16.82
C HIS A 109 1.11 -4.00 -15.29
N THR A 110 0.74 -5.16 -14.73
CA THR A 110 0.69 -5.36 -13.26
C THR A 110 2.08 -5.26 -12.63
N LEU A 111 3.12 -5.74 -13.31
CA LEU A 111 4.50 -5.60 -12.84
C LEU A 111 4.94 -4.14 -12.82
N ASN A 112 4.54 -3.34 -13.82
CA ASN A 112 4.88 -1.92 -13.89
C ASN A 112 4.09 -1.09 -12.85
N GLU A 113 2.80 -1.36 -12.67
CA GLU A 113 1.96 -0.73 -11.64
C GLU A 113 2.57 -0.93 -10.23
N ASN A 114 3.08 -2.13 -9.97
CA ASN A 114 3.70 -2.50 -8.69
C ASN A 114 5.23 -2.44 -8.74
N LYS A 115 5.83 -1.65 -9.65
CA LYS A 115 7.28 -1.63 -9.91
C LYS A 115 8.12 -1.52 -8.65
N PHE A 116 7.75 -0.64 -7.72
CA PHE A 116 8.48 -0.47 -6.46
C PHE A 116 8.36 -1.68 -5.53
N SER A 117 7.18 -2.27 -5.39
CA SER A 117 6.98 -3.46 -4.56
C SER A 117 7.71 -4.68 -5.13
N VAL A 118 7.66 -4.86 -6.45
CA VAL A 118 8.40 -5.92 -7.16
C VAL A 118 9.91 -5.70 -7.05
N LEU A 119 10.37 -4.46 -7.16
CA LEU A 119 11.77 -4.09 -6.97
C LEU A 119 12.28 -4.47 -5.58
N PHE A 120 11.57 -4.03 -4.54
CA PHE A 120 11.93 -4.35 -3.16
C PHE A 120 11.88 -5.85 -2.91
N GLY A 121 10.86 -6.54 -3.43
CA GLY A 121 10.73 -7.99 -3.33
C GLY A 121 11.89 -8.73 -4.01
N THR A 122 12.23 -8.35 -5.24
CA THR A 122 13.31 -8.97 -6.02
C THR A 122 14.69 -8.67 -5.42
N TRP A 123 14.88 -7.45 -4.91
CA TRP A 123 16.08 -7.07 -4.16
C TRP A 123 16.25 -7.92 -2.90
N ALA A 124 15.20 -8.03 -2.08
CA ALA A 124 15.22 -8.84 -0.88
C ALA A 124 15.43 -10.33 -1.20
N ALA A 125 14.78 -10.84 -2.25
CA ALA A 125 14.95 -12.21 -2.71
C ALA A 125 16.39 -12.48 -3.17
N THR A 126 17.00 -11.55 -3.91
CA THR A 126 18.38 -11.68 -4.38
C THR A 126 19.37 -11.65 -3.21
N LEU A 127 19.16 -10.76 -2.22
CA LEU A 127 19.95 -10.74 -1.01
C LEU A 127 19.83 -12.03 -0.20
N TYR A 128 18.61 -12.54 -0.02
CA TYR A 128 18.37 -13.78 0.70
C TYR A 128 18.99 -14.99 -0.02
N GLY A 129 18.82 -15.08 -1.34
CA GLY A 129 19.41 -16.11 -2.19
C GLY A 129 20.94 -16.09 -2.12
N SER A 130 21.54 -14.91 -2.26
CA SER A 130 22.99 -14.71 -2.13
C SER A 130 23.49 -15.09 -0.73
N TRP A 131 22.82 -14.65 0.33
CA TRP A 131 23.18 -15.02 1.70
C TRP A 131 23.14 -16.54 1.95
N ARG A 132 22.10 -17.22 1.44
CA ARG A 132 21.97 -18.67 1.55
C ARG A 132 23.05 -19.40 0.73
N TYR A 133 23.38 -18.89 -0.45
CA TYR A 133 24.45 -19.43 -1.29
C TYR A 133 25.83 -19.28 -0.63
N ILE A 134 26.19 -18.07 -0.16
CA ILE A 134 27.47 -17.79 0.51
C ILE A 134 27.63 -18.57 1.81
N ASN A 135 26.53 -18.82 2.54
CA ASN A 135 26.58 -19.61 3.77
C ASN A 135 26.68 -21.12 3.57
N LYS A 136 26.45 -21.62 2.35
CA LYS A 136 26.65 -23.03 2.02
C LYS A 136 28.13 -23.42 2.10
N ASP A 137 29.03 -22.50 1.77
CA ASP A 137 30.47 -22.75 1.87
C ASP A 137 30.96 -22.68 3.32
N LYS A 138 31.42 -23.84 3.82
CA LYS A 138 31.92 -24.02 5.19
C LYS A 138 33.38 -23.60 5.37
N TYR A 139 34.15 -23.55 4.28
CA TYR A 139 35.59 -23.33 4.30
C TYR A 139 36.00 -21.84 4.32
N MET A 140 35.05 -20.92 4.11
CA MET A 140 35.34 -19.49 4.00
C MET A 140 35.13 -18.75 5.33
N THR A 141 36.08 -17.87 5.70
CA THR A 141 36.01 -17.07 6.92
C THR A 141 34.88 -16.03 6.87
N GLN A 142 34.36 -15.58 8.02
CA GLN A 142 33.28 -14.60 8.07
C GLN A 142 33.64 -13.26 7.40
N ALA A 143 34.90 -12.83 7.51
CA ALA A 143 35.37 -11.61 6.87
C ALA A 143 35.30 -11.72 5.33
N GLN A 144 35.73 -12.85 4.77
CA GLN A 144 35.67 -13.11 3.32
C GLN A 144 34.21 -13.15 2.81
N LYS A 145 33.29 -13.73 3.59
CA LYS A 145 31.85 -13.75 3.26
C LYS A 145 31.26 -12.34 3.11
N ILE A 146 31.67 -11.41 3.98
CA ILE A 146 31.20 -10.01 3.91
C ILE A 146 31.72 -9.32 2.66
N VAL A 147 32.98 -9.52 2.31
CA VAL A 147 33.57 -8.94 1.10
C VAL A 147 32.87 -9.46 -0.15
N GLN A 148 32.61 -10.77 -0.21
CA GLN A 148 31.90 -11.37 -1.33
C GLN A 148 30.44 -10.89 -1.40
N ALA A 149 29.76 -10.77 -0.26
CA ALA A 149 28.40 -10.27 -0.18
C ALA A 149 28.27 -8.85 -0.76
N ARG A 150 29.26 -7.98 -0.53
CA ARG A 150 29.29 -6.62 -1.13
C ARG A 150 29.35 -6.66 -2.65
N MET A 151 30.15 -7.57 -3.21
CA MET A 151 30.27 -7.73 -4.67
C MET A 151 28.96 -8.22 -5.29
N PHE A 152 28.29 -9.19 -4.65
CA PHE A 152 26.96 -9.65 -5.08
C PHE A 152 25.88 -8.56 -4.96
N ALA A 153 25.92 -7.73 -3.91
CA ALA A 153 24.96 -6.64 -3.72
C ALA A 153 25.11 -5.54 -4.78
N GLN A 154 26.35 -5.21 -5.16
CA GLN A 154 26.61 -4.25 -6.24
C GLN A 154 26.10 -4.79 -7.57
N PHE A 155 26.41 -6.05 -7.89
CA PHE A 155 25.95 -6.69 -9.11
C PHE A 155 24.42 -6.79 -9.17
N SER A 156 23.76 -7.21 -8.09
CA SER A 156 22.29 -7.33 -8.05
C SER A 156 21.59 -5.99 -8.25
N THR A 157 22.14 -4.91 -7.69
CA THR A 157 21.58 -3.57 -7.85
C THR A 157 21.62 -3.12 -9.30
N ILE A 158 22.74 -3.36 -9.99
CA ILE A 158 22.89 -3.02 -11.41
C ILE A 158 21.90 -3.81 -12.26
N VAL A 159 21.81 -5.13 -12.06
CA VAL A 159 20.86 -5.99 -12.79
C VAL A 159 19.41 -5.54 -12.55
N LEU A 160 19.06 -5.18 -11.31
CA LEU A 160 17.71 -4.68 -10.99
C LEU A 160 17.40 -3.36 -11.70
N ILE A 161 18.32 -2.40 -11.69
CA ILE A 161 18.11 -1.12 -12.38
C ILE A 161 17.90 -1.36 -13.88
N PHE A 162 18.75 -2.17 -14.51
CA PHE A 162 18.56 -2.51 -15.92
C PHE A 162 17.26 -3.27 -16.19
N GLY A 163 16.84 -4.16 -15.29
CA GLY A 163 15.56 -4.85 -15.39
C GLY A 163 14.38 -3.88 -15.37
N VAL A 164 14.38 -2.90 -14.45
CA VAL A 164 13.33 -1.88 -14.36
C VAL A 164 13.33 -1.00 -15.60
N LEU A 165 14.50 -0.51 -16.01
CA LEU A 165 14.63 0.31 -17.20
C LEU A 165 14.11 -0.43 -18.43
N GLY A 166 14.41 -1.73 -18.55
CA GLY A 166 13.87 -2.58 -19.61
C GLY A 166 12.35 -2.69 -19.57
N ILE A 167 11.76 -2.92 -18.39
CA ILE A 167 10.29 -2.99 -18.22
C ILE A 167 9.65 -1.63 -18.55
N THR A 168 10.20 -0.53 -18.05
CA THR A 168 9.69 0.82 -18.32
C THR A 168 9.81 1.18 -19.80
N TYR A 169 10.93 0.86 -20.44
CA TYR A 169 11.12 1.10 -21.87
C TYR A 169 10.17 0.25 -22.73
N TYR A 170 9.96 -1.01 -22.35
CA TYR A 170 9.00 -1.88 -23.03
C TYR A 170 7.57 -1.36 -22.88
N ASP A 171 7.20 -0.89 -21.71
CA ASP A 171 5.87 -0.30 -21.46
C ASP A 171 5.67 1.00 -22.26
N GLN A 172 6.71 1.83 -22.41
CA GLN A 172 6.68 3.01 -23.29
C GLN A 172 6.39 2.67 -24.75
N LEU A 173 6.91 1.55 -25.26
CA LEU A 173 6.67 1.13 -26.64
C LEU A 173 5.23 0.64 -26.85
N ILE A 174 4.61 0.04 -25.83
CA ILE A 174 3.26 -0.55 -25.94
C ILE A 174 2.19 0.49 -25.65
N ASN A 175 2.39 1.34 -24.65
CA ASN A 175 1.42 2.34 -24.18
C ASN A 175 2.02 3.76 -24.21
N PRO A 176 2.37 4.31 -25.38
CA PRO A 176 2.98 5.64 -25.48
C PRO A 176 2.07 6.79 -25.00
N GLN A 177 0.75 6.56 -24.93
CA GLN A 177 -0.23 7.57 -24.51
C GLN A 177 -0.25 7.82 -22.99
N ASP A 178 -0.01 6.80 -22.15
CA ASP A 178 0.00 6.96 -20.68
C ASP A 178 1.15 7.86 -20.21
N PHE A 179 2.30 7.85 -20.89
CA PHE A 179 3.45 8.71 -20.55
C PHE A 179 3.23 10.18 -20.90
N GLN A 180 2.42 10.47 -21.93
CA GLN A 180 2.05 11.83 -22.31
C GLN A 180 1.05 12.43 -21.29
N GLU A 181 0.11 11.61 -20.81
CA GLU A 181 -0.83 12.01 -19.75
C GLU A 181 -0.16 12.14 -18.37
N GLU A 182 0.95 11.45 -18.11
CA GLU A 182 1.72 11.55 -16.85
C GLU A 182 2.76 12.68 -16.85
N ASN A 183 2.74 13.62 -17.80
CA ASN A 183 3.55 14.84 -17.68
C ASN A 183 3.17 15.58 -16.38
N GLN A 184 4.17 16.07 -15.62
CA GLN A 184 3.89 16.76 -14.35
C GLN A 184 2.85 17.88 -14.50
N GLU A 185 2.86 18.59 -15.63
CA GLU A 185 1.91 19.67 -15.92
C GLU A 185 0.43 19.23 -15.85
N SER A 186 0.07 18.08 -16.45
CA SER A 186 -1.32 17.59 -16.40
C SER A 186 -1.75 17.19 -14.98
N ARG A 187 -0.82 16.69 -14.15
CA ARG A 187 -1.08 16.36 -12.75
C ARG A 187 -1.28 17.63 -11.93
N LEU A 188 -0.45 18.65 -12.16
CA LEU A 188 -0.60 19.95 -11.51
C LEU A 188 -1.94 20.57 -11.88
N ASP A 189 -2.33 20.56 -13.16
CA ASP A 189 -3.61 21.07 -13.62
C ASP A 189 -4.80 20.31 -12.99
N LYS A 190 -4.73 18.97 -12.95
CA LYS A 190 -5.75 18.14 -12.26
C LYS A 190 -5.81 18.41 -10.75
N LEU A 191 -4.68 18.70 -10.10
CA LEU A 191 -4.62 19.04 -8.68
C LEU A 191 -5.22 20.44 -8.43
N LEU A 192 -4.88 21.41 -9.26
CA LEU A 192 -5.43 22.76 -9.20
C LEU A 192 -6.95 22.73 -9.37
N ALA A 193 -7.45 22.01 -10.37
CA ALA A 193 -8.89 21.83 -10.58
C ALA A 193 -9.60 21.19 -9.37
N LYS A 194 -9.00 20.17 -8.73
CA LYS A 194 -9.56 19.57 -7.51
C LYS A 194 -9.54 20.51 -6.29
N LEU A 195 -8.52 21.36 -6.19
CA LEU A 195 -8.42 22.34 -5.12
C LEU A 195 -9.48 23.43 -5.29
N GLU A 196 -9.70 23.92 -6.51
CA GLU A 196 -10.77 24.86 -6.82
C GLU A 196 -12.15 24.26 -6.48
N GLU A 197 -12.43 23.02 -6.88
CA GLU A 197 -13.69 22.33 -6.55
C GLU A 197 -13.90 22.19 -5.02
N GLN A 198 -12.83 21.88 -4.27
CA GLN A 198 -12.86 21.84 -2.80
C GLN A 198 -13.12 23.22 -2.18
N GLU A 199 -12.54 24.27 -2.74
CA GLU A 199 -12.77 25.64 -2.28
C GLU A 199 -14.22 26.06 -2.52
N GLU A 200 -14.81 25.73 -3.67
CA GLU A 200 -16.22 25.98 -3.96
C GLU A 200 -17.16 25.23 -3.01
N ILE A 201 -16.87 23.95 -2.73
CA ILE A 201 -17.61 23.15 -1.74
C ILE A 201 -17.49 23.79 -0.35
N ASN A 202 -16.29 24.17 0.09
CA ASN A 202 -16.11 24.83 1.40
C ASN A 202 -16.84 26.18 1.47
N LYS A 203 -16.83 26.96 0.39
CA LYS A 203 -17.53 28.25 0.32
C LYS A 203 -19.04 28.08 0.39
N SER A 204 -19.60 27.09 -0.33
CA SER A 204 -21.03 26.76 -0.25
C SER A 204 -21.46 26.22 1.12
N LEU A 205 -20.61 25.43 1.78
CA LEU A 205 -20.83 24.97 3.15
C LEU A 205 -20.80 26.13 4.15
N ASN A 206 -19.86 27.07 3.99
CA ASN A 206 -19.78 28.27 4.83
C ASN A 206 -21.00 29.17 4.65
N GLN A 207 -21.45 29.42 3.42
CA GLN A 207 -22.70 30.15 3.15
C GLN A 207 -23.92 29.46 3.77
N THR A 208 -23.97 28.12 3.68
CA THR A 208 -25.05 27.33 4.31
C THR A 208 -25.00 27.44 5.84
N ASN A 209 -23.80 27.48 6.43
CA ASN A 209 -23.62 27.65 7.87
C ASN A 209 -23.99 29.07 8.33
N GLU A 210 -23.63 30.11 7.58
CA GLU A 210 -24.05 31.49 7.87
C GLU A 210 -25.58 31.64 7.80
N GLN A 211 -26.21 31.11 6.75
CA GLN A 211 -27.67 31.09 6.64
C GLN A 211 -28.33 30.33 7.80
N ARG A 212 -27.70 29.25 8.31
CA ARG A 212 -28.16 28.53 9.51
C ARG A 212 -27.99 29.33 10.79
N LEU A 213 -26.94 30.14 10.91
CA LEU A 213 -26.70 31.02 12.05
C LEU A 213 -27.70 32.17 12.04
N ASP A 214 -27.90 32.83 10.90
CA ASP A 214 -28.88 33.91 10.73
C ASP A 214 -30.32 33.41 10.96
N ALA A 215 -30.66 32.21 10.49
CA ALA A 215 -31.97 31.61 10.76
C ALA A 215 -32.19 31.23 12.23
N LYS A 216 -31.11 31.00 13.00
CA LYS A 216 -31.18 30.75 14.45
C LYS A 216 -31.21 32.05 15.26
N VAL A 217 -30.61 33.12 14.77
CA VAL A 217 -30.61 34.44 15.41
C VAL A 217 -31.85 35.21 14.94
N PHE A 218 -32.99 34.98 15.60
CA PHE A 218 -34.16 35.84 15.42
C PHE A 218 -33.82 37.27 15.91
N LYS A 219 -33.68 38.21 14.98
CA LYS A 219 -33.60 39.65 15.30
C LYS A 219 -34.98 40.13 15.75
N TYR A 220 -35.09 40.61 16.99
CA TYR A 220 -36.26 41.37 17.42
C TYR A 220 -36.22 42.76 16.78
N ASP A 221 -37.21 43.04 15.95
CA ASP A 221 -37.38 44.33 15.29
C ASP A 221 -37.92 45.34 16.31
N THR A 222 -37.05 46.21 16.84
CA THR A 222 -37.46 47.31 17.72
C THR A 222 -37.97 48.47 16.87
N LYS A 223 -39.29 48.62 16.80
CA LYS A 223 -39.96 49.84 16.36
C LYS A 223 -39.81 50.97 17.38
#